data_AF-A0A928A0R6-F1
#
_entry.id   AF-A0A928A0R6-F1
#
_cell.length_a   1.000
_cell.length_b   1.000
_cell.length_c   1.000
_cell.angle_alpha   90.00
_cell.angle_beta   90.00
_cell.angle_gamma   90.00
#
_symmetry.space_group_name_H-M   'P 1'
#
loop_
_entity.id
_entity.type
_entity.pdbx_description
1 polymer ?
#
loop_
_entity_poly.entity_id
_entity_poly.type
_entity_poly.pdbx_seq_one_letter_code
_entity_poly.pdbx_strand_id
1 'polypeptide(L)'
;MWFKKENKKYDEDIIDVEIDEEDEIYDNNEYVEGGINKNRKSTSKKTPFEEGMKDFEDAMNQLGETIAKGINKAKVWMNNNKNDKVTNRLVKILPFMDEEDVHEIVDKILLDDPDFKGVNVVAIMPFLDDEDCDKIFLKKLQEDDDVALELINFVSEECLSYLVDAYINGKYPDLDVDKLYPFLDGDDVKKLFYFELKKAKK
;
A
#
# COMPACT_ATOMS: atom_id res chain seq x y z
N MET A 1 -17.88 -54.90 -35.82
CA MET A 1 -16.56 -54.21 -35.89
C MET A 1 -16.76 -52.85 -35.22
N TRP A 2 -16.51 -52.73 -33.91
CA TRP A 2 -15.21 -52.40 -33.29
C TRP A 2 -14.66 -51.03 -33.73
N PHE A 3 -14.78 -50.02 -32.86
CA PHE A 3 -13.64 -49.19 -32.46
C PHE A 3 -13.78 -48.79 -30.99
N LYS A 4 -12.64 -48.90 -30.30
CA LYS A 4 -12.40 -48.97 -28.86
C LYS A 4 -12.42 -47.55 -28.27
N LYS A 5 -13.15 -47.33 -27.16
CA LYS A 5 -12.85 -46.24 -26.22
C LYS A 5 -11.71 -46.72 -25.33
N GLU A 6 -10.58 -46.02 -25.33
CA GLU A 6 -9.54 -46.19 -24.32
C GLU A 6 -9.92 -45.36 -23.09
N ASN A 7 -10.36 -46.04 -22.02
CA ASN A 7 -10.34 -45.50 -20.66
C ASN A 7 -8.96 -45.78 -20.09
N LYS A 8 -8.15 -44.74 -19.84
CA LYS A 8 -7.03 -44.84 -18.90
C LYS A 8 -7.54 -44.50 -17.51
N LYS A 9 -7.43 -45.52 -16.66
CA LYS A 9 -7.70 -45.57 -15.23
C LYS A 9 -6.75 -44.61 -14.51
N TYR A 10 -7.28 -43.62 -13.81
CA TYR A 10 -6.55 -42.92 -12.76
C TYR A 10 -7.01 -43.54 -11.44
N ASP A 11 -6.07 -44.11 -10.69
CA ASP A 11 -6.33 -44.65 -9.36
C ASP A 11 -6.61 -43.47 -8.41
N GLU A 12 -7.76 -43.55 -7.75
CA GLU A 12 -8.21 -42.66 -6.68
C GLU A 12 -7.55 -43.15 -5.38
N ASP A 13 -6.47 -42.51 -4.96
CA ASP A 13 -6.03 -42.56 -3.56
C ASP A 13 -6.73 -41.41 -2.81
N ILE A 14 -7.94 -41.71 -2.33
CA ILE A 14 -8.68 -40.92 -1.35
C ILE A 14 -7.96 -41.12 -0.01
N ILE A 15 -7.29 -40.08 0.47
CA ILE A 15 -6.83 -40.02 1.86
C ILE A 15 -7.97 -39.39 2.66
N ASP A 16 -8.74 -40.23 3.33
CA ASP A 16 -9.66 -39.85 4.38
C ASP A 16 -8.85 -39.23 5.53
N VAL A 17 -8.93 -37.90 5.68
CA VAL A 17 -8.50 -37.22 6.91
C VAL A 17 -9.78 -36.85 7.65
N GLU A 18 -10.14 -37.71 8.60
CA GLU A 18 -11.12 -37.43 9.65
C GLU A 18 -10.72 -36.12 10.35
N ILE A 19 -11.61 -35.13 10.26
CA ILE A 19 -11.51 -33.89 11.03
C ILE A 19 -12.15 -34.21 12.39
N ASP A 20 -11.31 -34.60 13.35
CA ASP A 20 -11.73 -34.64 14.75
C ASP A 20 -11.77 -33.21 15.30
N GLU A 21 -12.99 -32.76 15.56
CA GLU A 21 -13.32 -31.59 16.36
C GLU A 21 -12.84 -31.82 17.81
N GLU A 22 -11.77 -31.15 18.24
CA GLU A 22 -11.61 -30.83 19.65
C GLU A 22 -10.78 -29.54 19.83
N ASP A 23 -11.50 -28.53 20.32
CA ASP A 23 -11.01 -27.23 20.76
C ASP A 23 -9.98 -27.35 21.89
N GLU A 24 -8.79 -26.76 21.75
CA GLU A 24 -8.07 -26.23 22.92
C GLU A 24 -7.42 -24.87 22.61
N ILE A 25 -8.17 -23.84 22.96
CA ILE A 25 -7.70 -22.48 23.21
C ILE A 25 -6.82 -22.54 24.46
N TYR A 26 -5.50 -22.43 24.31
CA TYR A 26 -4.62 -22.25 25.46
C TYR A 26 -4.48 -20.75 25.77
N ASP A 27 -5.24 -20.29 26.76
CA ASP A 27 -5.05 -18.98 27.39
C ASP A 27 -4.72 -19.12 28.89
N ASN A 28 -3.53 -18.64 29.22
CA ASN A 28 -3.03 -18.05 30.47
C ASN A 28 -2.93 -18.82 31.81
N ASN A 29 -1.68 -18.74 32.32
CA ASN A 29 -1.26 -18.46 33.71
C ASN A 29 -1.32 -19.54 34.81
N GLU A 30 -0.09 -19.86 35.25
CA GLU A 30 0.38 -19.90 36.64
C GLU A 30 0.23 -21.21 37.45
N TYR A 31 1.35 -21.90 37.68
CA TYR A 31 1.79 -22.27 39.04
C TYR A 31 3.31 -22.21 39.15
N VAL A 32 3.74 -21.47 40.18
CA VAL A 32 5.10 -21.11 40.55
C VAL A 32 5.55 -22.04 41.68
N GLU A 33 6.64 -22.80 41.52
CA GLU A 33 7.46 -23.23 42.66
C GLU A 33 8.94 -23.42 42.24
N GLY A 34 9.85 -22.86 43.04
CA GLY A 34 11.28 -23.17 43.00
C GLY A 34 12.18 -22.06 42.45
N GLY A 35 12.37 -21.01 43.25
CA GLY A 35 13.26 -19.90 42.89
C GLY A 35 14.74 -20.29 42.74
N ILE A 36 15.37 -19.82 41.68
CA ILE A 36 16.72 -19.23 41.70
C ILE A 36 16.71 -18.00 40.78
N ASN A 37 16.76 -16.82 41.41
CA ASN A 37 17.05 -15.55 40.76
C ASN A 37 18.46 -15.56 40.15
N LYS A 38 18.55 -15.50 38.82
CA LYS A 38 19.68 -14.87 38.11
C LYS A 38 19.16 -14.13 36.89
N ASN A 39 18.86 -12.85 37.10
CA ASN A 39 18.96 -11.73 36.18
C ASN A 39 19.74 -12.05 34.88
N ARG A 40 19.06 -12.58 33.86
CA ARG A 40 19.55 -12.64 32.49
C ARG A 40 18.80 -11.56 31.73
N LYS A 41 19.44 -10.42 31.52
CA LYS A 41 19.02 -9.49 30.47
C LYS A 41 19.07 -10.27 29.16
N SER A 42 17.92 -10.70 28.65
CA SER A 42 17.83 -11.20 27.28
C SER A 42 18.07 -10.01 26.37
N THR A 43 19.32 -9.79 25.98
CA THR A 43 19.60 -9.00 24.80
C THR A 43 19.11 -9.83 23.63
N SER A 44 17.87 -9.63 23.17
CA SER A 44 17.49 -10.12 21.85
C SER A 44 18.46 -9.47 20.88
N LYS A 45 19.29 -10.28 20.23
CA LYS A 45 20.03 -9.79 19.07
C LYS A 45 18.96 -9.51 18.04
N LYS A 46 18.86 -8.24 17.63
CA LYS A 46 17.94 -7.87 16.58
C LYS A 46 18.30 -8.68 15.33
N THR A 47 17.29 -9.23 14.68
CA THR A 47 17.51 -9.89 13.40
C THR A 47 17.88 -8.82 12.36
N PRO A 48 18.59 -9.16 11.28
CA PRO A 48 18.80 -8.23 10.16
C PRO A 48 17.50 -7.62 9.64
N PHE A 49 16.38 -8.36 9.75
CA PHE A 49 15.03 -7.87 9.49
C PHE A 49 14.58 -6.75 10.46
N GLU A 50 14.79 -6.93 11.76
CA GLU A 50 14.47 -5.91 12.78
C GLU A 50 15.39 -4.68 12.68
N GLU A 51 16.62 -4.85 12.22
CA GLU A 51 17.54 -3.74 11.94
C GLU A 51 17.10 -2.96 10.70
N GLY A 52 16.79 -3.63 9.59
CA GLY A 52 16.30 -2.99 8.37
C GLY A 52 14.96 -2.27 8.55
N MET A 53 14.02 -2.87 9.30
CA MET A 53 12.75 -2.20 9.62
C MET A 53 12.95 -0.97 10.50
N LYS A 54 13.93 -1.00 11.41
CA LYS A 54 14.26 0.15 12.24
C LYS A 54 14.89 1.27 11.41
N ASP A 55 15.79 0.93 10.47
CA ASP A 55 16.43 1.93 9.61
C ASP A 55 15.41 2.56 8.65
N PHE A 56 14.46 1.77 8.14
CA PHE A 56 13.32 2.26 7.38
C PHE A 56 12.41 3.15 8.24
N GLU A 57 12.08 2.72 9.46
CA GLU A 57 11.27 3.52 10.40
C GLU A 57 11.97 4.84 10.73
N ASP A 58 13.29 4.83 10.94
CA ASP A 58 14.09 6.03 11.20
C ASP A 58 14.15 6.94 9.95
N ALA A 59 14.27 6.40 8.74
CA ALA A 59 14.23 7.15 7.49
C ALA A 59 12.84 7.76 7.23
N MET A 60 11.77 7.02 7.49
CA MET A 60 10.39 7.49 7.41
C MET A 60 10.05 8.50 8.51
N ASN A 61 10.63 8.36 9.70
CA ASN A 61 10.50 9.35 10.77
C ASN A 61 11.26 10.64 10.41
N GLN A 62 12.42 10.57 9.75
CA GLN A 62 13.18 11.75 9.29
C GLN A 62 12.52 12.44 8.09
N LEU A 63 12.01 11.66 7.14
CA LEU A 63 11.14 12.16 6.06
C LEU A 63 9.89 12.81 6.68
N GLY A 64 9.32 12.12 7.66
CA GLY A 64 8.24 12.58 8.53
C GLY A 64 8.59 13.86 9.27
N GLU A 65 9.80 14.08 9.79
CA GLU A 65 10.24 15.30 10.49
C GLU A 65 10.41 16.48 9.54
N THR A 66 10.90 16.22 8.33
CA THR A 66 11.03 17.21 7.24
C THR A 66 9.65 17.67 6.76
N ILE A 67 8.70 16.74 6.73
CA ILE A 67 7.28 16.97 6.43
C ILE A 67 6.49 17.49 7.66
N ALA A 68 6.92 17.19 8.89
CA ALA A 68 6.24 17.49 10.16
C ALA A 68 6.42 18.93 10.63
N LYS A 69 7.30 19.71 9.99
CA LYS A 69 7.16 21.17 10.07
C LYS A 69 5.80 21.65 9.52
N GLY A 70 5.05 20.78 8.82
CA GLY A 70 3.65 21.00 8.44
C GLY A 70 2.64 19.86 8.70
N ILE A 71 3.02 18.60 8.98
CA ILE A 71 2.07 17.47 8.81
C ILE A 71 2.22 16.36 9.87
N ASN A 72 1.23 16.22 10.77
CA ASN A 72 1.03 15.09 11.69
C ASN A 72 0.56 13.79 10.97
N LYS A 73 0.49 13.75 9.64
CA LYS A 73 -0.14 12.65 8.86
C LYS A 73 0.75 11.41 8.67
N ALA A 74 2.08 11.52 8.73
CA ALA A 74 2.97 10.37 8.50
C ALA A 74 2.78 9.24 9.55
N LYS A 75 2.74 9.63 10.82
CA LYS A 75 2.45 8.72 11.94
C LYS A 75 0.97 8.27 11.97
N VAL A 76 0.08 9.03 11.33
CA VAL A 76 -1.35 8.74 11.26
C VAL A 76 -1.66 7.70 10.17
N TRP A 77 -0.99 7.72 9.00
CA TRP A 77 -1.21 6.70 7.98
C TRP A 77 -0.71 5.31 8.40
N MET A 78 0.42 5.21 9.11
CA MET A 78 0.93 3.94 9.66
C MET A 78 0.06 3.40 10.79
N ASN A 79 -0.53 4.27 11.63
CA ASN A 79 -1.26 3.86 12.84
C ASN A 79 -2.79 3.74 12.62
N ASN A 80 -3.33 4.19 11.49
CA ASN A 80 -4.77 4.18 11.23
C ASN A 80 -5.32 2.84 10.73
N ASN A 81 -4.50 1.87 10.33
CA ASN A 81 -5.01 0.62 9.76
C ASN A 81 -4.77 -0.61 10.65
N LYS A 82 -5.45 -0.63 11.80
CA LYS A 82 -5.46 -1.79 12.71
C LYS A 82 -6.25 -3.00 12.16
N ASN A 83 -6.90 -2.88 11.01
CA ASN A 83 -7.88 -3.87 10.54
C ASN A 83 -7.63 -4.52 9.17
N ASP A 84 -6.57 -4.15 8.41
CA ASP A 84 -6.22 -4.89 7.20
C ASP A 84 -5.04 -5.84 7.42
N LYS A 85 -5.33 -7.14 7.49
CA LYS A 85 -4.32 -8.21 7.62
C LYS A 85 -3.41 -8.29 6.38
N VAL A 86 -3.90 -7.95 5.20
CA VAL A 86 -3.16 -8.00 3.93
C VAL A 86 -2.17 -6.84 3.86
N THR A 87 -2.61 -5.59 4.01
CA THR A 87 -1.69 -4.43 4.07
C THR A 87 -0.58 -4.63 5.10
N ASN A 88 -0.93 -5.07 6.32
CA ASN A 88 0.06 -5.27 7.38
C ASN A 88 1.09 -6.38 7.07
N ARG A 89 0.76 -7.33 6.20
CA ARG A 89 1.71 -8.32 5.70
C ARG A 89 2.56 -7.74 4.58
N LEU A 90 1.95 -7.04 3.63
CA LEU A 90 2.66 -6.40 2.52
C LEU A 90 3.72 -5.42 3.02
N VAL A 91 3.36 -4.48 3.89
CA VAL A 91 4.30 -3.47 4.44
C VAL A 91 5.51 -4.10 5.15
N LYS A 92 5.41 -5.33 5.65
CA LYS A 92 6.53 -6.04 6.27
C LYS A 92 7.46 -6.72 5.28
N ILE A 93 6.97 -7.05 4.08
CA ILE A 93 7.69 -7.86 3.09
C ILE A 93 8.20 -6.99 1.94
N LEU A 94 7.44 -5.98 1.52
CA LEU A 94 7.77 -5.07 0.42
C LEU A 94 9.20 -4.49 0.45
N PRO A 95 9.76 -4.05 1.60
CA PRO A 95 11.14 -3.52 1.62
C PRO A 95 12.23 -4.53 1.20
N PHE A 96 11.89 -5.82 1.12
CA PHE A 96 12.80 -6.92 0.79
C PHE A 96 12.48 -7.56 -0.57
N MET A 97 11.49 -7.03 -1.29
CA MET A 97 11.11 -7.48 -2.63
C MET A 97 11.86 -6.69 -3.68
N ASP A 98 12.10 -7.32 -4.83
CA ASP A 98 12.67 -6.63 -5.99
C ASP A 98 11.58 -5.79 -6.68
N GLU A 99 11.99 -4.75 -7.41
CA GLU A 99 11.09 -3.77 -8.04
C GLU A 99 10.06 -4.44 -8.98
N GLU A 100 10.48 -5.46 -9.74
CA GLU A 100 9.61 -6.20 -10.66
C GLU A 100 8.45 -6.92 -9.93
N ASP A 101 8.72 -7.49 -8.75
CA ASP A 101 7.69 -8.17 -7.96
C ASP A 101 6.72 -7.15 -7.30
N VAL A 102 7.25 -5.99 -6.91
CA VAL A 102 6.43 -4.89 -6.39
C VAL A 102 5.48 -4.36 -7.46
N HIS A 103 5.96 -4.20 -8.69
CA HIS A 103 5.16 -3.81 -9.85
C HIS A 103 4.02 -4.79 -10.12
N GLU A 104 4.29 -6.10 -10.05
CA GLU A 104 3.26 -7.13 -10.23
C GLU A 104 2.17 -7.03 -9.15
N ILE A 105 2.52 -6.70 -7.91
CA ILE A 105 1.55 -6.46 -6.83
C ILE A 105 0.66 -5.26 -7.18
N VAL A 106 1.24 -4.16 -7.66
CA VAL A 106 0.49 -2.96 -8.05
C VAL A 106 -0.48 -3.29 -9.18
N ASP A 107 -0.02 -3.98 -10.22
CA ASP A 107 -0.88 -4.40 -11.33
C ASP A 107 -2.05 -5.27 -10.83
N LYS A 108 -1.82 -6.20 -9.88
CA LYS A 108 -2.90 -6.99 -9.25
C LYS A 108 -3.88 -6.14 -8.46
N ILE A 109 -3.40 -5.14 -7.72
CA ILE A 109 -4.26 -4.18 -7.01
C ILE A 109 -5.14 -3.41 -8.01
N LEU A 110 -4.56 -2.94 -9.12
CA LEU A 110 -5.26 -2.16 -10.16
C LEU A 110 -6.29 -2.99 -10.93
N LEU A 111 -6.08 -4.31 -11.02
CA LEU A 111 -7.00 -5.28 -11.62
C LEU A 111 -8.07 -5.80 -10.66
N ASP A 112 -8.18 -5.22 -9.45
CA ASP A 112 -9.13 -5.61 -8.41
C ASP A 112 -9.01 -7.11 -8.02
N ASP A 113 -7.79 -7.63 -7.98
CA ASP A 113 -7.52 -9.02 -7.60
C ASP A 113 -8.09 -9.32 -6.19
N PRO A 114 -8.87 -10.41 -6.01
CA PRO A 114 -9.47 -10.76 -4.72
C PRO A 114 -8.49 -10.88 -3.56
N ASP A 115 -7.24 -11.30 -3.81
CA ASP A 115 -6.21 -11.49 -2.78
C ASP A 115 -5.67 -10.16 -2.24
N PHE A 116 -5.78 -9.09 -3.04
CA PHE A 116 -5.33 -7.73 -2.73
C PHE A 116 -6.48 -6.78 -2.42
N LYS A 117 -7.70 -7.31 -2.29
CA LYS A 117 -8.88 -6.52 -1.98
C LYS A 117 -8.76 -5.84 -0.61
N GLY A 118 -8.97 -4.53 -0.59
CA GLY A 118 -8.95 -3.73 0.64
C GLY A 118 -7.56 -3.30 1.10
N VAL A 119 -6.52 -3.57 0.30
CA VAL A 119 -5.19 -3.04 0.52
C VAL A 119 -5.23 -1.52 0.58
N ASN A 120 -4.67 -0.96 1.65
CA ASN A 120 -4.46 0.47 1.78
C ASN A 120 -3.23 0.87 0.96
N VAL A 121 -3.47 1.36 -0.26
CA VAL A 121 -2.43 1.79 -1.20
C VAL A 121 -1.51 2.87 -0.62
N VAL A 122 -2.01 3.75 0.24
CA VAL A 122 -1.22 4.80 0.89
C VAL A 122 -0.14 4.19 1.81
N ALA A 123 -0.42 3.03 2.41
CA ALA A 123 0.52 2.37 3.32
C ALA A 123 1.66 1.64 2.61
N ILE A 124 1.46 1.24 1.35
CA ILE A 124 2.48 0.54 0.55
C ILE A 124 3.25 1.48 -0.38
N MET A 125 2.74 2.69 -0.61
CA MET A 125 3.31 3.67 -1.53
C MET A 125 4.79 4.04 -1.30
N PRO A 126 5.35 4.07 -0.07
CA PRO A 126 6.79 4.32 0.12
C PRO A 126 7.72 3.28 -0.51
N PHE A 127 7.19 2.14 -0.97
CA PHE A 127 7.93 1.06 -1.62
C PHE A 127 7.70 1.01 -3.14
N LEU A 128 6.84 1.89 -3.66
CA LEU A 128 6.51 1.93 -5.08
C LEU A 128 7.41 2.95 -5.80
N ASP A 129 7.63 2.72 -7.09
CA ASP A 129 8.21 3.73 -7.96
C ASP A 129 7.17 4.78 -8.39
N ASP A 130 7.65 5.83 -9.06
CA ASP A 130 6.81 6.93 -9.51
C ASP A 130 5.77 6.45 -10.55
N GLU A 131 6.12 5.47 -11.39
CA GLU A 131 5.25 4.95 -12.45
C GLU A 131 4.03 4.22 -11.85
N ASP A 132 4.24 3.41 -10.81
CA ASP A 132 3.18 2.73 -10.09
C ASP A 132 2.35 3.69 -9.23
N CYS A 133 2.99 4.69 -8.62
CA CYS A 133 2.26 5.77 -7.94
C CYS A 133 1.34 6.51 -8.91
N ASP A 134 1.81 6.82 -10.11
CA ASP A 134 1.02 7.48 -11.16
C ASP A 134 -0.19 6.63 -11.59
N LYS A 135 0.01 5.34 -11.82
CA LYS A 135 -1.09 4.43 -12.19
C LYS A 135 -2.17 4.39 -11.10
N ILE A 136 -1.78 4.22 -9.84
CA ILE A 136 -2.70 4.17 -8.71
C ILE A 136 -3.43 5.51 -8.57
N PHE A 137 -2.69 6.63 -8.65
CA PHE A 137 -3.26 7.96 -8.60
C PHE A 137 -4.33 8.18 -9.66
N LEU A 138 -4.02 7.87 -10.93
CA LEU A 138 -4.97 8.05 -12.03
C LEU A 138 -6.20 7.15 -11.90
N LYS A 139 -6.04 5.92 -11.42
CA LYS A 139 -7.15 5.00 -11.14
C LYS A 139 -8.06 5.55 -10.03
N LYS A 140 -7.47 6.02 -8.92
CA LYS A 140 -8.23 6.61 -7.81
C LYS A 140 -8.93 7.91 -8.18
N LEU A 141 -8.29 8.73 -9.00
CA LEU A 141 -8.89 9.95 -9.53
C LEU A 141 -10.10 9.65 -10.45
N GLN A 142 -10.04 8.57 -11.25
CA GLN A 142 -11.17 8.14 -12.07
C GLN A 142 -12.33 7.58 -11.24
N GLU A 143 -12.04 7.02 -10.06
CA GLU A 143 -13.02 6.50 -9.11
C GLU A 143 -13.65 7.60 -8.23
N ASP A 144 -13.21 8.86 -8.36
CA ASP A 144 -13.57 9.97 -7.46
C ASP A 144 -13.25 9.63 -5.99
N ASP A 145 -12.14 8.93 -5.78
CA ASP A 145 -11.67 8.50 -4.46
C ASP A 145 -10.69 9.54 -3.90
N ASP A 146 -11.03 10.10 -2.73
CA ASP A 146 -10.22 11.10 -2.00
C ASP A 146 -8.78 10.64 -1.76
N VAL A 147 -8.54 9.32 -1.73
CA VAL A 147 -7.19 8.72 -1.62
C VAL A 147 -6.26 9.24 -2.71
N ALA A 148 -6.74 9.60 -3.91
CA ALA A 148 -5.92 10.17 -4.97
C ALA A 148 -5.13 11.40 -4.49
N LEU A 149 -5.76 12.30 -3.73
CA LEU A 149 -5.09 13.50 -3.22
C LEU A 149 -4.09 13.20 -2.10
N GLU A 150 -4.20 12.05 -1.44
CA GLU A 150 -3.20 11.61 -0.45
C GLU A 150 -1.91 11.12 -1.11
N LEU A 151 -2.00 10.63 -2.36
CA LEU A 151 -0.87 10.11 -3.13
C LEU A 151 -0.03 11.20 -3.81
N ILE A 152 -0.55 12.43 -3.90
CA ILE A 152 0.02 13.52 -4.73
C ILE A 152 1.51 13.83 -4.51
N ASN A 153 2.07 13.56 -3.32
CA ASN A 153 3.48 13.79 -3.03
C ASN A 153 4.43 12.80 -3.72
N PHE A 154 3.89 11.71 -4.26
CA PHE A 154 4.62 10.58 -4.83
C PHE A 154 4.28 10.37 -6.31
N VAL A 155 3.45 11.27 -6.86
CA VAL A 155 3.06 11.29 -8.27
C VAL A 155 4.11 12.09 -9.02
N SER A 156 4.47 11.63 -10.22
CA SER A 156 5.45 12.31 -11.07
C SER A 156 4.98 13.69 -11.52
N GLU A 157 5.92 14.57 -11.84
CA GLU A 157 5.63 15.88 -12.43
C GLU A 157 4.89 15.71 -13.76
N GLU A 158 5.25 14.71 -14.57
CA GLU A 158 4.59 14.40 -15.84
C GLU A 158 3.11 14.03 -15.66
N CYS A 159 2.79 13.24 -14.64
CA CYS A 159 1.41 12.86 -14.33
C CYS A 159 0.59 14.03 -13.81
N LEU A 160 1.18 14.90 -12.97
CA LEU A 160 0.55 16.14 -12.54
C LEU A 160 0.32 17.12 -13.69
N SER A 161 1.27 17.22 -14.63
CA SER A 161 1.10 18.05 -15.83
C SER A 161 -0.03 17.53 -16.72
N TYR A 162 -0.10 16.20 -16.90
CA TYR A 162 -1.23 15.56 -17.57
C TYR A 162 -2.56 15.87 -16.88
N LEU A 163 -2.61 15.82 -15.54
CA LEU A 163 -3.81 16.15 -14.77
C LEU A 163 -4.26 17.60 -15.00
N VAL A 164 -3.33 18.54 -15.00
CA VAL A 164 -3.62 19.97 -15.26
C VAL A 164 -4.20 20.16 -16.65
N ASP A 165 -3.57 19.56 -17.66
CA ASP A 165 -4.08 19.63 -19.04
C ASP A 165 -5.45 18.96 -19.15
N ALA A 166 -5.67 17.84 -18.47
CA ALA A 166 -6.96 17.16 -18.43
C ALA A 166 -8.05 18.03 -17.77
N TYR A 167 -7.75 18.68 -16.65
CA TYR A 167 -8.65 19.61 -15.96
C TYR A 167 -9.04 20.80 -16.83
N ILE A 168 -8.07 21.42 -17.50
CA ILE A 168 -8.31 22.56 -18.41
C ILE A 168 -9.21 22.14 -19.59
N ASN A 169 -9.08 20.90 -20.05
CA ASN A 169 -9.92 20.31 -21.08
C ASN A 169 -11.31 19.86 -20.57
N GLY A 170 -11.61 20.07 -19.29
CA GLY A 170 -12.90 19.76 -18.68
C GLY A 170 -13.04 18.33 -18.15
N LYS A 171 -11.94 17.57 -18.07
CA LYS A 171 -11.91 16.29 -17.35
C LYS A 171 -11.79 16.57 -15.85
N TYR A 172 -12.51 15.85 -15.00
CA TYR A 172 -12.52 16.10 -13.54
C TYR A 172 -12.99 17.52 -13.14
N PRO A 173 -14.22 17.93 -13.52
CA PRO A 173 -14.72 19.28 -13.24
C PRO A 173 -14.82 19.62 -11.74
N ASP A 174 -14.94 18.60 -10.89
CA ASP A 174 -15.07 18.72 -9.43
C ASP A 174 -13.71 18.67 -8.71
N LEU A 175 -12.60 18.55 -9.45
CA LEU A 175 -11.26 18.55 -8.89
C LEU A 175 -10.93 19.89 -8.24
N ASP A 176 -10.58 19.84 -6.95
CA ASP A 176 -10.10 20.98 -6.19
C ASP A 176 -8.63 21.30 -6.55
N VAL A 177 -8.45 22.02 -7.66
CA VAL A 177 -7.13 22.34 -8.22
C VAL A 177 -6.27 23.22 -7.30
N ASP A 178 -6.86 23.92 -6.34
CA ASP A 178 -6.12 24.76 -5.39
C ASP A 178 -5.22 23.91 -4.48
N LYS A 179 -5.62 22.65 -4.22
CA LYS A 179 -4.80 21.69 -3.47
C LYS A 179 -3.56 21.22 -4.24
N LEU A 180 -3.54 21.38 -5.56
CA LEU A 180 -2.42 20.92 -6.39
C LEU A 180 -1.25 21.91 -6.39
N TYR A 181 -1.50 23.21 -6.16
CA TYR A 181 -0.48 24.26 -6.32
C TYR A 181 0.87 24.01 -5.62
N PRO A 182 0.95 23.40 -4.43
CA PRO A 182 2.24 23.10 -3.79
C PRO A 182 3.10 22.08 -4.54
N PHE A 183 2.49 21.30 -5.44
CA PHE A 183 3.10 20.15 -6.13
C PHE A 183 3.34 20.42 -7.63
N LEU A 184 2.72 21.48 -8.17
CA LEU A 184 2.83 21.82 -9.58
C LEU A 184 4.08 22.64 -9.89
N ASP A 185 4.61 22.44 -11.08
CA ASP A 185 5.67 23.28 -11.61
C ASP A 185 5.16 24.69 -12.00
N GLY A 186 6.09 25.58 -12.32
CA GLY A 186 5.74 26.96 -12.68
C GLY A 186 4.93 27.09 -13.98
N ASP A 187 5.10 26.16 -14.93
CA ASP A 187 4.40 26.19 -16.20
C ASP A 187 2.94 25.74 -16.04
N ASP A 188 2.68 24.72 -15.23
CA ASP A 188 1.36 24.22 -14.92
C ASP A 188 0.55 25.18 -14.04
N VAL A 189 1.18 25.79 -13.03
CA VAL A 189 0.55 26.89 -12.27
C VAL A 189 0.16 28.04 -13.21
N LYS A 190 1.02 28.38 -14.17
CA LYS A 190 0.74 29.41 -15.17
C LYS A 190 -0.41 29.02 -16.11
N LYS A 191 -0.51 27.75 -16.53
CA LYS A 191 -1.65 27.25 -17.32
C LYS A 191 -2.96 27.43 -16.54
N LEU A 192 -3.01 26.98 -15.28
CA LEU A 192 -4.18 27.11 -14.42
C LEU A 192 -4.58 28.58 -14.19
N PHE A 193 -3.60 29.46 -13.94
CA PHE A 193 -3.85 30.89 -13.79
C PHE A 193 -4.59 31.50 -14.99
N TYR A 194 -4.11 31.24 -16.22
CA TYR A 194 -4.76 31.76 -17.41
C TYR A 194 -6.12 31.12 -17.67
N PHE A 195 -6.31 29.86 -17.29
CA PHE A 195 -7.58 29.18 -17.38
C PHE A 195 -8.63 29.82 -16.46
N GLU A 196 -8.30 30.04 -15.19
CA GLU A 196 -9.21 30.67 -14.23
C GLU A 196 -9.51 32.14 -14.58
N LEU A 197 -8.53 32.90 -15.10
CA LEU A 197 -8.78 34.25 -15.64
C LEU A 197 -9.76 34.27 -16.82
N LYS A 198 -9.76 33.22 -17.66
CA LYS A 198 -10.72 33.10 -18.77
C LYS A 198 -12.11 32.74 -18.26
N LYS A 199 -12.22 31.89 -17.23
CA LYS A 199 -13.49 31.54 -16.58
C LYS A 199 -14.14 32.75 -15.92
N ALA A 200 -13.37 33.57 -15.19
CA ALA A 200 -13.88 34.76 -14.50
C ALA A 200 -14.38 35.89 -15.42
N LYS A 201 -14.06 35.84 -16.73
CA LYS A 201 -14.52 36.81 -17.73
C LYS A 201 -15.80 36.41 -18.45
N LYS A 202 -16.29 35.18 -18.23
CA LYS A 202 -17.58 34.70 -18.75
C LYS A 202 -18.68 34.94 -17.73
#